data_AF-A0A9D1QMS3-F1
#
_entry.id   AF-A0A9D1QMS3-F1
#
_cell.length_a   1.000
_cell.length_b   1.000
_cell.length_c   1.000
_cell.angle_alpha   90.00
_cell.angle_beta   90.00
_cell.angle_gamma   90.00
#
_symmetry.space_group_name_H-M   'P 1'
#
loop_
_entity.id
_entity.type
_entity.pdbx_description
1 polymer ?
#
loop_
_entity_poly.entity_id
_entity_poly.type
_entity_poly.pdbx_seq_one_letter_code
_entity_poly.pdbx_strand_id
1 'polypeptide(L)'
;MKWRRKMFAAVSSLAVLSAALLAGCGQAPEQETAGTSLSEGGTLLLSVNPEIQIDYNKEGHVTALTGKNEDGKSIVAGYPDYVGKECDDVLEDLIVAINDAGYFIEDIDGHEKNIVLQLEPGSVLPSDDFLEEISASTQAAVKGLSLSSGIVTIDDDDYDPAYAKDGQPSPYITLKKAQEIALTQAGVKSSDAVFDDKEFDHDDGTPIFELEFKANGIEYEYDIDAATGKVLKAEHHIVASSSGTSGQTNDDSDDLDDDADDNWDDANDDRDDDDDDWDDVNDNRDDDDDDWDDVNDDQDDDDDDDDDDDD
;
A
#
# COMPACT_ATOMS: atom_id res chain seq x y z
N MET A 1 21.70 33.71 22.74
CA MET A 1 23.15 33.71 22.41
C MET A 1 23.32 34.17 20.96
N LYS A 2 24.11 35.23 20.73
CA LYS A 2 24.41 35.77 19.39
C LYS A 2 25.71 35.17 18.90
N TRP A 3 25.71 34.37 17.83
CA TRP A 3 26.95 33.96 17.17
C TRP A 3 27.12 34.69 15.84
N ARG A 4 28.30 35.32 15.74
CA ARG A 4 28.68 36.34 14.76
C ARG A 4 29.33 35.68 13.54
N ARG A 5 28.88 36.10 12.35
CA ARG A 5 29.57 35.98 11.07
C ARG A 5 31.01 36.50 11.15
N LYS A 6 31.95 35.79 10.54
CA LYS A 6 33.26 36.33 10.14
C LYS A 6 33.46 36.11 8.65
N MET A 7 33.33 37.21 7.92
CA MET A 7 33.84 37.40 6.56
C MET A 7 35.37 37.44 6.64
N PHE A 8 36.06 36.78 5.71
CA PHE A 8 37.45 37.10 5.39
C PHE A 8 37.56 37.50 3.92
N ALA A 9 38.21 38.64 3.74
CA ALA A 9 38.32 39.40 2.52
C ALA A 9 39.42 38.88 1.59
N ALA A 10 39.24 39.22 0.32
CA ALA A 10 40.12 39.01 -0.81
C ALA A 10 41.46 39.76 -0.70
N VAL A 11 42.51 39.17 -1.26
CA VAL A 11 43.72 39.83 -1.80
C VAL A 11 44.10 39.02 -3.05
N SER A 12 43.69 39.43 -4.25
CA SER A 12 44.48 40.24 -5.19
C SER A 12 45.88 39.68 -5.45
N SER A 13 46.08 39.02 -6.60
CA SER A 13 47.33 39.12 -7.35
C SER A 13 47.13 38.74 -8.82
N LEU A 14 47.40 39.74 -9.63
CA LEU A 14 47.39 39.84 -11.08
C LEU A 14 48.55 39.04 -11.68
N ALA A 15 48.26 38.15 -12.63
CA ALA A 15 49.27 37.66 -13.58
C ALA A 15 48.58 37.43 -14.94
N VAL A 16 48.64 38.46 -15.79
CA VAL A 16 48.38 38.34 -17.23
C VAL A 16 49.70 37.92 -17.86
N LEU A 17 49.78 36.68 -18.37
CA LEU A 17 50.71 36.35 -19.44
C LEU A 17 49.96 35.56 -20.52
N SER A 18 49.67 36.26 -21.61
CA SER A 18 49.23 35.68 -22.87
C SER A 18 50.41 34.96 -23.53
N ALA A 19 50.25 33.67 -23.81
CA ALA A 19 51.07 32.96 -24.79
C ALA A 19 50.13 32.13 -25.67
N ALA A 20 50.12 32.48 -26.96
CA ALA A 20 49.34 31.81 -27.98
C ALA A 20 50.16 30.68 -28.63
N LEU A 21 49.43 29.66 -29.09
CA LEU A 21 49.75 28.66 -30.12
C LEU A 21 50.66 27.49 -29.70
N LEU A 22 50.10 26.28 -29.69
CA LEU A 22 50.36 25.24 -30.71
C LEU A 22 49.44 24.03 -30.48
N ALA A 23 48.95 23.45 -31.58
CA ALA A 23 48.10 22.27 -31.64
C ALA A 23 48.76 21.05 -30.99
N GLY A 24 47.98 20.32 -30.19
CA GLY A 24 48.33 19.02 -29.65
C GLY A 24 47.07 18.30 -29.19
N CYS A 25 46.73 17.21 -29.86
CA CYS A 25 45.62 16.33 -29.52
C CYS A 25 45.79 15.81 -28.09
N GLY A 26 44.79 16.01 -27.24
CA GLY A 26 44.75 15.48 -25.89
C GLY A 26 43.34 15.66 -25.33
N GLN A 27 42.65 14.53 -25.14
CA GLN A 27 41.35 14.43 -24.49
C GLN A 27 41.35 15.20 -23.16
N ALA A 28 40.47 16.19 -23.08
CA ALA A 28 39.93 16.64 -21.79
C ALA A 28 38.97 15.55 -21.29
N PRO A 29 38.89 15.31 -19.98
CA PRO A 29 37.93 14.35 -19.44
C PRO A 29 36.53 14.86 -19.77
N GLU A 30 35.77 14.01 -20.45
CA GLU A 30 34.34 14.20 -20.64
C GLU A 30 33.71 14.25 -19.25
N GLN A 31 33.28 15.44 -18.85
CA GLN A 31 32.17 15.56 -17.91
C GLN A 31 31.00 14.89 -18.62
N GLU A 32 30.62 13.71 -18.16
CA GLU A 32 29.33 13.11 -18.49
C GLU A 32 28.23 14.09 -18.09
N THR A 33 27.80 14.85 -19.08
CA THR A 33 26.54 15.56 -19.05
C THR A 33 25.46 14.49 -18.99
N ALA A 34 24.90 14.28 -17.79
CA ALA A 34 23.61 13.64 -17.60
C ALA A 34 22.60 14.29 -18.55
N GLY A 35 22.29 13.54 -19.59
CA GLY A 35 21.52 13.98 -20.74
C GLY A 35 21.21 12.74 -21.56
N THR A 36 20.67 11.71 -20.91
CA THR A 36 20.14 10.54 -21.60
C THR A 36 18.66 10.82 -21.79
N SER A 37 18.27 11.05 -23.05
CA SER A 37 16.89 10.87 -23.47
C SER A 37 16.45 9.47 -23.04
N LEU A 38 15.32 9.35 -22.35
CA LEU A 38 14.60 8.09 -22.27
C LEU A 38 14.29 7.67 -23.71
N SER A 39 15.14 6.84 -24.31
CA SER A 39 14.91 6.29 -25.63
C SER A 39 15.41 4.87 -25.63
N GLU A 40 14.44 3.95 -25.58
CA GLU A 40 14.55 2.50 -25.75
C GLU A 40 14.86 1.72 -24.46
N GLY A 41 14.04 1.81 -23.41
CA GLY A 41 14.16 1.02 -22.18
C GLY A 41 12.87 1.09 -21.34
N GLY A 42 12.90 0.55 -20.14
CA GLY A 42 11.76 0.56 -19.22
C GLY A 42 12.17 0.55 -17.75
N THR A 43 11.17 0.61 -16.89
CA THR A 43 11.32 0.67 -15.45
C THR A 43 10.47 -0.43 -14.81
N LEU A 44 11.09 -1.25 -13.96
CA LEU A 44 10.42 -2.26 -13.15
C LEU A 44 10.57 -1.90 -11.67
N LEU A 45 9.47 -1.86 -10.93
CA LEU A 45 9.45 -1.72 -9.49
C LEU A 45 9.27 -3.10 -8.84
N LEU A 46 10.23 -3.48 -8.00
CA LEU A 46 10.11 -4.59 -7.05
C LEU A 46 9.58 -4.05 -5.73
N SER A 47 8.40 -4.50 -5.31
CA SER A 47 7.77 -4.11 -4.04
C SER A 47 7.47 -5.33 -3.18
N VAL A 48 8.15 -5.38 -2.02
CA VAL A 48 7.92 -6.34 -0.93
C VAL A 48 7.86 -5.62 0.43
N ASN A 49 8.50 -4.44 0.52
CA ASN A 49 9.06 -3.79 1.72
C ASN A 49 10.41 -4.42 2.09
N PRO A 50 11.45 -4.18 1.28
CA PRO A 50 11.79 -2.93 0.58
C PRO A 50 11.12 -2.68 -0.78
N GLU A 51 11.28 -1.45 -1.28
CA GLU A 51 10.87 -1.03 -2.63
C GLU A 51 12.07 -0.59 -3.45
N ILE A 52 12.30 -1.23 -4.60
CA ILE A 52 13.49 -1.05 -5.43
C ILE A 52 13.06 -0.89 -6.89
N GLN A 53 13.43 0.22 -7.50
CA GLN A 53 13.28 0.45 -8.94
C GLN A 53 14.50 -0.09 -9.69
N ILE A 54 14.24 -0.78 -10.78
CA ILE A 54 15.19 -1.37 -11.72
C ILE A 54 14.95 -0.73 -13.09
N ASP A 55 15.87 0.12 -13.53
CA ASP A 55 15.83 0.73 -14.86
C ASP A 55 16.63 -0.15 -15.82
N TYR A 56 16.07 -0.49 -16.97
CA TYR A 56 16.70 -1.38 -17.95
C TYR A 56 16.62 -0.82 -19.37
N ASN A 57 17.52 -1.25 -20.24
CA ASN A 57 17.55 -0.86 -21.65
C ASN A 57 16.72 -1.82 -22.53
N LYS A 58 16.54 -1.54 -23.83
CA LYS A 58 15.75 -2.38 -24.75
C LYS A 58 16.24 -3.82 -24.90
N GLU A 59 17.48 -4.10 -24.53
CA GLU A 59 18.02 -5.46 -24.53
C GLU A 59 17.74 -6.20 -23.23
N GLY A 60 17.15 -5.54 -22.22
CA GLY A 60 16.87 -6.13 -20.90
C GLY A 60 18.00 -5.95 -19.90
N HIS A 61 19.07 -5.23 -20.23
CA HIS A 61 20.18 -5.02 -19.30
C HIS A 61 19.90 -3.87 -18.34
N VAL A 62 20.20 -4.08 -17.06
CA VAL A 62 20.03 -3.08 -16.00
C VAL A 62 20.98 -1.91 -16.21
N THR A 63 20.45 -0.70 -16.08
CA THR A 63 21.15 0.58 -16.22
C THR A 63 21.20 1.35 -14.91
N ALA A 64 20.19 1.21 -14.04
CA ALA A 64 20.18 1.80 -12.71
C ALA A 64 19.36 0.95 -11.72
N LEU A 65 19.77 1.01 -10.44
CA LEU A 65 18.99 0.51 -9.31
C LEU A 65 18.76 1.68 -8.34
N THR A 66 17.51 1.90 -7.94
CA THR A 66 17.13 2.99 -7.03
C THR A 66 16.21 2.47 -5.93
N GLY A 67 16.66 2.53 -4.68
CA GLY A 67 15.80 2.29 -3.53
C GLY A 67 14.75 3.40 -3.36
N LYS A 68 13.47 3.04 -3.41
CA LYS A 68 12.33 3.97 -3.30
C LYS A 68 11.97 4.29 -1.86
N ASN A 69 12.22 3.35 -0.94
CA ASN A 69 12.13 3.56 0.49
C ASN A 69 13.48 3.34 1.19
N GLU A 70 13.55 3.57 2.50
CA GLU A 70 14.81 3.47 3.26
C GLU A 70 15.41 2.06 3.21
N ASP A 71 14.56 1.04 3.30
CA ASP A 71 14.97 -0.37 3.24
C ASP A 71 15.53 -0.72 1.86
N GLY A 72 14.88 -0.24 0.79
CA GLY A 72 15.35 -0.42 -0.59
C GLY A 72 16.69 0.26 -0.83
N LYS A 73 16.91 1.44 -0.26
CA LYS A 73 18.22 2.12 -0.34
C LYS A 73 19.30 1.29 0.36
N SER A 74 18.96 0.67 1.50
CA SER A 74 19.88 -0.21 2.22
C SER A 74 20.28 -1.44 1.41
N ILE A 75 19.31 -2.11 0.76
CA ILE A 75 19.60 -3.26 -0.11
C ILE A 75 20.45 -2.85 -1.31
N VAL A 76 20.06 -1.80 -2.05
CA VAL A 76 20.78 -1.33 -3.25
C VAL A 76 22.22 -0.93 -2.93
N ALA A 77 22.47 -0.30 -1.77
CA ALA A 77 23.83 0.06 -1.35
C ALA A 77 24.77 -1.15 -1.18
N GLY A 78 24.21 -2.34 -0.91
CA GLY A 78 24.94 -3.60 -0.81
C GLY A 78 25.24 -4.29 -2.14
N TYR A 79 24.68 -3.80 -3.25
CA TYR A 79 24.75 -4.42 -4.57
C TYR A 79 25.23 -3.42 -5.64
N PRO A 80 26.54 -3.09 -5.72
CA PRO A 80 27.04 -2.04 -6.62
C PRO A 80 27.28 -2.50 -8.08
N ASP A 81 27.42 -3.80 -8.31
CA ASP A 81 27.84 -4.36 -9.61
C ASP A 81 26.64 -4.81 -10.47
N TYR A 82 25.63 -3.97 -10.63
CA TYR A 82 24.40 -4.30 -11.38
C TYR A 82 24.42 -3.88 -12.86
N VAL A 83 25.18 -2.83 -13.22
CA VAL A 83 25.08 -2.20 -14.54
C VAL A 83 25.51 -3.18 -15.63
N GLY A 84 24.65 -3.36 -16.64
CA GLY A 84 24.87 -4.22 -17.80
C GLY A 84 24.56 -5.70 -17.59
N LYS A 85 24.10 -6.10 -16.40
CA LYS A 85 23.57 -7.46 -16.15
C LYS A 85 22.14 -7.58 -16.67
N GLU A 86 21.71 -8.81 -16.94
CA GLU A 86 20.32 -9.11 -17.27
C GLU A 86 19.40 -8.76 -16.11
N CYS A 87 18.19 -8.27 -16.42
CA CYS A 87 17.22 -7.83 -15.42
C CYS A 87 16.78 -8.97 -14.49
N ASP A 88 16.61 -10.18 -15.03
CA ASP A 88 16.21 -11.38 -14.28
C ASP A 88 17.29 -11.85 -13.30
N ASP A 89 18.55 -11.87 -13.71
CA ASP A 89 19.71 -12.17 -12.84
C ASP A 89 19.79 -11.18 -11.67
N VAL A 90 19.62 -9.88 -11.95
CA VAL A 90 19.64 -8.84 -10.92
C VAL A 90 18.44 -8.97 -9.99
N LEU A 91 17.27 -9.29 -10.51
CA LEU A 91 16.07 -9.49 -9.71
C LEU A 91 16.22 -10.69 -8.76
N GLU A 92 16.77 -11.82 -9.22
CA GLU A 92 17.06 -12.99 -8.38
C GLU A 92 18.02 -12.61 -7.24
N ASP A 93 19.12 -11.93 -7.56
CA ASP A 93 20.09 -11.46 -6.57
C ASP A 93 19.44 -10.52 -5.53
N LEU A 94 18.54 -9.63 -5.97
CA LEU A 94 17.80 -8.74 -5.07
C LEU A 94 16.85 -9.51 -4.14
N ILE A 95 16.13 -10.52 -4.64
CA ILE A 95 15.25 -11.36 -3.82
C ILE A 95 16.06 -12.07 -2.73
N VAL A 96 17.23 -12.61 -3.08
CA VAL A 96 18.15 -13.22 -2.11
C VAL A 96 18.60 -12.20 -1.07
N ALA A 97 19.01 -10.99 -1.49
CA ALA A 97 19.43 -9.94 -0.58
C ALA A 97 18.30 -9.49 0.38
N ILE A 98 17.06 -9.42 -0.12
CA ILE A 98 15.88 -9.09 0.67
C ILE A 98 15.59 -10.18 1.71
N ASN A 99 15.70 -11.45 1.32
CA ASN A 99 15.57 -12.59 2.22
C ASN A 99 16.65 -12.62 3.30
N ASP A 100 17.91 -12.43 2.92
CA ASP A 100 19.02 -12.42 3.86
C ASP A 100 18.94 -11.26 4.87
N ALA A 101 18.29 -10.16 4.47
CA ALA A 101 17.98 -9.03 5.35
C ALA A 101 16.74 -9.26 6.24
N GLY A 102 15.97 -10.34 6.02
CA GLY A 102 14.87 -10.77 6.87
C GLY A 102 13.50 -10.15 6.55
N TYR A 103 13.35 -9.49 5.41
CA TYR A 103 12.10 -8.78 5.07
C TYR A 103 10.92 -9.70 4.73
N PHE A 104 11.19 -10.95 4.36
CA PHE A 104 10.17 -11.99 4.14
C PHE A 104 9.71 -12.69 5.44
N ILE A 105 10.33 -12.41 6.59
CA ILE A 105 9.96 -13.06 7.88
C ILE A 105 8.69 -12.45 8.46
N GLU A 106 8.42 -11.19 8.15
CA GLU A 106 7.21 -10.52 8.61
C GLU A 106 6.02 -10.94 7.74
N ASP A 107 5.05 -11.60 8.36
CA ASP A 107 3.79 -11.93 7.72
C ASP A 107 2.82 -10.75 7.75
N ILE A 108 1.98 -10.67 6.72
CA ILE A 108 0.79 -9.82 6.68
C ILE A 108 -0.37 -10.70 7.12
N ASP A 109 -0.85 -10.46 8.34
CA ASP A 109 -2.00 -11.17 8.91
C ASP A 109 -1.86 -12.71 8.92
N GLY A 110 -0.63 -13.19 9.17
CA GLY A 110 -0.30 -14.62 9.17
C GLY A 110 -0.04 -15.24 7.78
N HIS A 111 -0.02 -14.40 6.74
CA HIS A 111 0.36 -14.79 5.38
C HIS A 111 1.68 -14.15 4.96
N GLU A 112 2.57 -14.91 4.33
CA GLU A 112 3.81 -14.34 3.79
C GLU A 112 3.52 -13.20 2.80
N LYS A 113 4.34 -12.15 2.83
CA LYS A 113 4.19 -10.99 1.95
C LYS A 113 4.24 -11.39 0.47
N ASN A 114 3.36 -10.79 -0.33
CA ASN A 114 3.48 -10.87 -1.78
C ASN A 114 4.72 -10.13 -2.29
N ILE A 115 5.27 -10.63 -3.39
CA ILE A 115 6.23 -9.92 -4.23
C ILE A 115 5.45 -9.31 -5.38
N VAL A 116 5.38 -7.98 -5.41
CA VAL A 116 4.77 -7.23 -6.49
C VAL A 116 5.86 -6.77 -7.45
N LEU A 117 5.71 -7.13 -8.73
CA LEU A 117 6.57 -6.71 -9.84
C LEU A 117 5.75 -5.79 -10.74
N GLN A 118 5.97 -4.49 -10.62
CA GLN A 118 5.20 -3.48 -11.32
C GLN A 118 6.02 -2.85 -12.45
N LEU A 119 5.54 -2.98 -13.67
CA LEU A 119 6.08 -2.28 -14.82
C LEU A 119 5.55 -0.84 -14.83
N GLU A 120 6.43 0.16 -14.87
CA GLU A 120 6.00 1.57 -14.97
C GLU A 120 5.32 1.80 -16.34
N PRO A 121 4.17 2.48 -16.38
CA PRO A 121 3.45 2.70 -17.63
C PRO A 121 4.30 3.39 -18.70
N GLY A 122 4.28 2.83 -19.91
CA GLY A 122 5.08 3.33 -21.03
C GLY A 122 6.51 2.80 -21.09
N SER A 123 6.87 1.88 -20.20
CA SER A 123 8.10 1.09 -20.30
C SER A 123 8.10 0.26 -21.58
N VAL A 124 9.27 0.13 -22.22
CA VAL A 124 9.44 -0.74 -23.39
C VAL A 124 9.90 -2.11 -22.92
N LEU A 125 9.16 -3.17 -23.27
CA LEU A 125 9.56 -4.55 -23.00
C LEU A 125 10.72 -4.99 -23.91
N PRO A 126 11.76 -5.65 -23.39
CA PRO A 126 12.84 -6.21 -24.21
C PRO A 126 12.38 -7.32 -25.17
N SER A 127 11.38 -8.10 -24.75
CA SER A 127 10.74 -9.18 -25.50
C SER A 127 9.26 -9.30 -25.12
N ASP A 128 8.46 -9.95 -25.95
CA ASP A 128 7.04 -10.21 -25.67
C ASP A 128 6.85 -11.12 -24.43
N ASP A 129 7.84 -11.99 -24.16
CA ASP A 129 7.83 -12.96 -23.06
C ASP A 129 8.50 -12.42 -21.78
N PHE A 130 9.03 -11.19 -21.79
CA PHE A 130 9.89 -10.66 -20.73
C PHE A 130 9.26 -10.74 -19.33
N LEU A 131 7.99 -10.35 -19.19
CA LEU A 131 7.30 -10.40 -17.90
C LEU A 131 7.03 -11.83 -17.45
N GLU A 132 6.76 -12.75 -18.38
CA GLU A 132 6.60 -14.18 -18.09
C GLU A 132 7.94 -14.78 -17.61
N GLU A 133 9.05 -14.45 -18.27
CA GLU A 133 10.40 -14.87 -17.91
C GLU A 133 10.80 -14.33 -16.53
N ILE A 134 10.58 -13.04 -16.28
CA ILE A 134 10.85 -12.41 -14.98
C ILE A 134 10.00 -13.02 -13.86
N SER A 135 8.71 -13.24 -14.10
CA SER A 135 7.81 -13.87 -13.12
C SER A 135 8.24 -15.31 -12.83
N ALA A 136 8.59 -16.08 -13.86
CA ALA A 136 9.06 -17.45 -13.71
C ALA A 136 10.41 -17.53 -12.97
N SER A 137 11.35 -16.62 -13.26
CA SER A 137 12.63 -16.51 -12.57
C SER A 137 12.43 -16.15 -11.09
N THR A 138 11.59 -15.16 -10.81
CA THR A 138 11.19 -14.77 -9.44
C THR A 138 10.61 -15.96 -8.69
N GLN A 139 9.72 -16.72 -9.32
CA GLN A 139 9.13 -17.92 -8.71
C GLN A 139 10.17 -19.00 -8.42
N ALA A 140 11.15 -19.17 -9.30
CA ALA A 140 12.26 -20.09 -9.07
C ALA A 140 13.12 -19.65 -7.88
N ALA A 141 13.42 -18.35 -7.75
CA ALA A 141 14.19 -17.78 -6.65
C ALA A 141 13.46 -17.95 -5.30
N VAL A 142 12.18 -17.55 -5.22
CA VAL A 142 11.31 -17.72 -4.05
C VAL A 142 11.27 -19.18 -3.60
N LYS A 143 11.06 -20.10 -4.55
CA LYS A 143 11.05 -21.54 -4.27
C LYS A 143 12.42 -22.06 -3.82
N GLY A 144 13.50 -21.58 -4.41
CA GLY A 144 14.88 -21.92 -4.04
C GLY A 144 15.19 -21.53 -2.59
N LEU A 145 14.61 -20.42 -2.12
CA LEU A 145 14.71 -19.93 -0.76
C LEU A 145 13.71 -20.57 0.22
N SER A 146 12.84 -21.48 -0.26
CA SER A 146 11.76 -22.10 0.51
C SER A 146 10.73 -21.10 1.07
N LEU A 147 10.54 -19.99 0.36
CA LEU A 147 9.49 -19.03 0.63
C LEU A 147 8.17 -19.50 -0.02
N SER A 148 7.05 -19.09 0.56
CA SER A 148 5.69 -19.30 0.06
C SER A 148 5.00 -18.01 -0.45
N SER A 149 5.73 -16.90 -0.49
CA SER A 149 5.31 -15.60 -1.01
C SER A 149 4.64 -15.69 -2.38
N GLY A 150 3.47 -15.07 -2.52
CA GLY A 150 2.79 -14.91 -3.80
C GLY A 150 3.54 -13.96 -4.71
N ILE A 151 3.44 -14.14 -6.03
CA ILE A 151 4.04 -13.23 -7.01
C ILE A 151 2.90 -12.62 -7.82
N VAL A 152 2.87 -11.29 -7.86
CA VAL A 152 1.89 -10.53 -8.64
C VAL A 152 2.63 -9.60 -9.59
N THR A 153 2.29 -9.67 -10.87
CA THR A 153 2.77 -8.74 -11.89
C THR A 153 1.71 -7.68 -12.18
N ILE A 154 2.15 -6.43 -12.36
CA ILE A 154 1.32 -5.31 -12.81
C ILE A 154 1.94 -4.79 -14.10
N ASP A 155 1.20 -4.85 -15.20
CA ASP A 155 1.66 -4.36 -16.51
C ASP A 155 0.72 -3.31 -17.13
N ASP A 156 0.96 -2.95 -18.39
CA ASP A 156 0.24 -1.89 -19.09
C ASP A 156 -1.29 -2.07 -19.11
N ASP A 157 -1.82 -3.30 -19.07
CA ASP A 157 -3.27 -3.56 -19.11
C ASP A 157 -3.95 -3.53 -17.74
N ASP A 158 -3.15 -3.41 -16.67
CA ASP A 158 -3.59 -3.43 -15.29
C ASP A 158 -3.84 -2.04 -14.69
N TYR A 159 -3.57 -0.97 -15.46
CA TYR A 159 -3.81 0.41 -15.07
C TYR A 159 -5.21 0.90 -15.48
N ASP A 160 -5.89 1.62 -14.59
CA ASP A 160 -7.28 2.06 -14.82
C ASP A 160 -7.33 3.23 -15.81
N PRO A 161 -7.88 3.05 -17.03
CA PRO A 161 -7.92 4.11 -18.03
C PRO A 161 -8.78 5.31 -17.64
N ALA A 162 -9.67 5.20 -16.64
CA ALA A 162 -10.49 6.32 -16.17
C ALA A 162 -9.65 7.47 -15.57
N TYR A 163 -8.46 7.14 -15.05
CA TYR A 163 -7.55 8.08 -14.42
C TYR A 163 -6.40 8.54 -15.32
N ALA A 164 -6.34 8.06 -16.56
CA ALA A 164 -5.45 8.62 -17.58
C ALA A 164 -5.88 10.06 -17.94
N LYS A 165 -4.93 11.00 -18.00
CA LYS A 165 -5.19 12.43 -18.29
C LYS A 165 -4.16 12.98 -19.26
N ASP A 166 -4.60 13.83 -20.19
CA ASP A 166 -3.73 14.58 -21.11
C ASP A 166 -2.71 13.72 -21.89
N GLY A 167 -3.10 12.50 -22.25
CA GLY A 167 -2.23 11.53 -22.94
C GLY A 167 -1.14 10.92 -22.06
N GLN A 168 -1.16 11.19 -20.75
CA GLN A 168 -0.37 10.47 -19.76
C GLN A 168 -1.09 9.19 -19.35
N PRO A 169 -0.36 8.10 -19.11
CA PRO A 169 -0.92 6.88 -18.57
C PRO A 169 -1.54 7.11 -17.19
N SER A 170 -2.45 6.22 -16.80
CA SER A 170 -3.03 6.26 -15.47
C SER A 170 -1.96 5.99 -14.41
N PRO A 171 -1.98 6.71 -13.28
CA PRO A 171 -1.11 6.41 -12.15
C PRO A 171 -1.64 5.26 -11.28
N TYR A 172 -2.86 4.78 -11.51
CA TYR A 172 -3.53 3.85 -10.60
C TYR A 172 -3.85 2.53 -11.28
N ILE A 173 -3.64 1.44 -10.54
CA ILE A 173 -4.07 0.09 -10.94
C ILE A 173 -5.60 0.02 -11.00
N THR A 174 -6.11 -0.98 -11.72
CA THR A 174 -7.54 -1.29 -11.74
C THR A 174 -7.99 -1.93 -10.44
N LEU A 175 -9.27 -1.75 -10.09
CA LEU A 175 -9.92 -2.50 -9.01
C LEU A 175 -9.71 -4.01 -9.17
N LYS A 176 -9.81 -4.54 -10.39
CA LYS A 176 -9.59 -5.97 -10.68
C LYS A 176 -8.18 -6.41 -10.24
N LYS A 177 -7.14 -5.61 -10.52
CA LYS A 177 -5.78 -5.92 -10.08
C LYS A 177 -5.65 -5.84 -8.56
N ALA A 178 -6.25 -4.84 -7.91
CA ALA A 178 -6.27 -4.74 -6.46
C ALA A 178 -6.92 -5.99 -5.81
N GLN A 179 -8.03 -6.48 -6.38
CA GLN A 179 -8.67 -7.72 -5.94
C GLN A 179 -7.75 -8.95 -6.12
N GLU A 180 -7.04 -9.05 -7.24
CA GLU A 180 -6.05 -10.11 -7.48
C GLU A 180 -4.93 -10.11 -6.42
N ILE A 181 -4.42 -8.93 -6.08
CA ILE A 181 -3.40 -8.75 -5.04
C ILE A 181 -3.92 -9.23 -3.68
N ALA A 182 -5.11 -8.76 -3.26
CA ALA A 182 -5.71 -9.14 -1.98
C ALA A 182 -5.95 -10.65 -1.89
N LEU A 183 -6.50 -11.27 -2.95
CA LEU A 183 -6.73 -12.71 -3.01
C LEU A 183 -5.42 -13.51 -2.96
N THR A 184 -4.38 -13.03 -3.64
CA THR A 184 -3.05 -13.65 -3.60
C THR A 184 -2.46 -13.58 -2.21
N GLN A 185 -2.57 -12.42 -1.53
CA GLN A 185 -2.08 -12.22 -0.17
C GLN A 185 -2.82 -13.13 0.83
N ALA A 186 -4.14 -13.26 0.70
CA ALA A 186 -4.97 -14.13 1.53
C ALA A 186 -4.81 -15.64 1.22
N GLY A 187 -4.14 -16.00 0.12
CA GLY A 187 -4.09 -17.38 -0.37
C GLY A 187 -5.47 -17.92 -0.78
N VAL A 188 -6.40 -17.04 -1.17
CA VAL A 188 -7.78 -17.37 -1.54
C VAL A 188 -7.94 -17.41 -3.06
N LYS A 189 -8.62 -18.42 -3.57
CA LYS A 189 -8.96 -18.46 -5.01
C LYS A 189 -10.11 -17.52 -5.30
N SER A 190 -10.04 -16.83 -6.44
CA SER A 190 -11.14 -15.97 -6.90
C SER A 190 -12.50 -16.68 -6.99
N SER A 191 -12.53 -17.98 -7.28
CA SER A 191 -13.77 -18.78 -7.32
C SER A 191 -14.46 -18.95 -5.97
N ASP A 192 -13.70 -18.77 -4.88
CA ASP A 192 -14.11 -19.05 -3.51
C ASP A 192 -14.41 -17.77 -2.73
N ALA A 193 -14.15 -16.60 -3.33
CA ALA A 193 -14.30 -15.29 -2.73
C ALA A 193 -15.57 -14.56 -3.22
N VAL A 194 -16.20 -13.83 -2.30
CA VAL A 194 -17.32 -12.92 -2.58
C VAL A 194 -16.95 -11.56 -2.01
N PHE A 195 -16.75 -10.57 -2.88
CA PHE A 195 -16.43 -9.20 -2.47
C PHE A 195 -17.70 -8.44 -2.10
N ASP A 196 -17.81 -8.11 -0.83
CA ASP A 196 -18.91 -7.34 -0.25
C ASP A 196 -18.70 -5.84 -0.49
N ASP A 197 -17.47 -5.33 -0.28
CA ASP A 197 -17.12 -3.93 -0.52
C ASP A 197 -15.86 -3.76 -1.41
N LYS A 198 -15.87 -2.72 -2.24
CA LYS A 198 -14.88 -2.41 -3.29
C LYS A 198 -14.86 -0.89 -3.54
N GLU A 199 -14.14 -0.14 -2.73
CA GLU A 199 -14.06 1.32 -2.86
C GLU A 199 -12.67 1.79 -3.27
N PHE A 200 -12.62 2.94 -3.96
CA PHE A 200 -11.39 3.67 -4.23
C PHE A 200 -11.45 4.98 -3.43
N ASP A 201 -10.52 5.17 -2.51
CA ASP A 201 -10.46 6.34 -1.63
C ASP A 201 -9.03 6.90 -1.51
N HIS A 202 -8.85 7.93 -0.69
CA HIS A 202 -7.56 8.52 -0.37
C HIS A 202 -7.35 8.57 1.15
N ASP A 203 -6.60 7.63 1.70
CA ASP A 203 -6.20 7.67 3.11
C ASP A 203 -4.98 8.58 3.31
N ASP A 204 -5.16 9.67 4.06
CA ASP A 204 -4.17 10.73 4.26
C ASP A 204 -3.50 11.24 2.96
N GLY A 205 -4.26 11.20 1.84
CA GLY A 205 -3.80 11.59 0.51
C GLY A 205 -3.10 10.48 -0.30
N THR A 206 -3.00 9.27 0.26
CA THR A 206 -2.53 8.06 -0.43
C THR A 206 -3.73 7.43 -1.14
N PRO A 207 -3.72 7.28 -2.47
CA PRO A 207 -4.82 6.63 -3.18
C PRO A 207 -4.81 5.12 -2.86
N ILE A 208 -5.94 4.60 -2.38
CA ILE A 208 -6.08 3.21 -1.95
C ILE A 208 -7.32 2.56 -2.54
N PHE A 209 -7.30 1.24 -2.63
CA PHE A 209 -8.49 0.41 -2.76
C PHE A 209 -8.80 -0.25 -1.41
N GLU A 210 -9.98 0.04 -0.87
CA GLU A 210 -10.53 -0.62 0.31
C GLU A 210 -11.38 -1.81 -0.16
N LEU A 211 -11.03 -3.01 0.29
CA LEU A 211 -11.62 -4.26 -0.16
C LEU A 211 -12.11 -5.08 1.03
N GLU A 212 -13.39 -5.42 1.03
CA GLU A 212 -13.97 -6.39 1.95
C GLU A 212 -14.46 -7.61 1.16
N PHE A 213 -14.01 -8.81 1.53
CA PHE A 213 -14.52 -10.04 0.93
C PHE A 213 -14.62 -11.19 1.92
N LYS A 214 -15.55 -12.11 1.64
CA LYS A 214 -15.74 -13.33 2.42
C LYS A 214 -15.30 -14.56 1.62
N ALA A 215 -14.57 -15.45 2.27
CA ALA A 215 -14.19 -16.76 1.74
C ALA A 215 -14.04 -17.78 2.86
N ASN A 216 -14.57 -19.00 2.66
CA ASN A 216 -14.41 -20.12 3.61
C ASN A 216 -14.87 -19.83 5.05
N GLY A 217 -15.85 -18.93 5.24
CA GLY A 217 -16.33 -18.53 6.57
C GLY A 217 -15.42 -17.52 7.29
N ILE A 218 -14.52 -16.87 6.55
CA ILE A 218 -13.65 -15.80 7.01
C ILE A 218 -13.99 -14.55 6.19
N GLU A 219 -14.04 -13.41 6.85
CA GLU A 219 -14.14 -12.07 6.29
C GLU A 219 -12.75 -11.45 6.29
N TYR A 220 -12.38 -10.83 5.19
CA TYR A 220 -11.07 -10.24 4.96
C TYR A 220 -11.25 -8.77 4.61
N GLU A 221 -10.44 -7.93 5.22
CA GLU A 221 -10.33 -6.50 4.95
C GLU A 221 -8.92 -6.20 4.45
N TYR A 222 -8.81 -5.48 3.33
CA TYR A 222 -7.54 -5.11 2.72
C TYR A 222 -7.54 -3.66 2.25
N ASP A 223 -6.47 -2.94 2.58
CA ASP A 223 -6.15 -1.65 1.97
C ASP A 223 -4.97 -1.86 1.04
N ILE A 224 -5.19 -1.63 -0.26
CA ILE A 224 -4.16 -1.78 -1.29
C ILE A 224 -3.79 -0.40 -1.82
N ASP A 225 -2.51 -0.04 -1.77
CA ASP A 225 -1.98 1.17 -2.41
C ASP A 225 -2.27 1.11 -3.92
N ALA A 226 -3.09 2.03 -4.41
CA ALA A 226 -3.57 2.00 -5.78
C ALA A 226 -2.48 2.38 -6.79
N ALA A 227 -1.39 3.04 -6.37
CA ALA A 227 -0.30 3.42 -7.26
C ALA A 227 0.73 2.29 -7.41
N THR A 228 0.92 1.46 -6.38
CA THR A 228 2.02 0.49 -6.32
C THR A 228 1.57 -0.97 -6.17
N GLY A 229 0.31 -1.21 -5.83
CA GLY A 229 -0.20 -2.55 -5.49
C GLY A 229 0.29 -3.09 -4.15
N LYS A 230 0.93 -2.25 -3.32
CA LYS A 230 1.39 -2.64 -1.98
C LYS A 230 0.19 -2.88 -1.06
N VAL A 231 0.23 -3.96 -0.29
CA VAL A 231 -0.74 -4.19 0.80
C VAL A 231 -0.34 -3.30 1.98
N LEU A 232 -1.21 -2.35 2.33
CA LEU A 232 -1.02 -1.39 3.43
C LEU A 232 -1.64 -1.90 4.72
N LYS A 233 -2.81 -2.53 4.62
CA LYS A 233 -3.56 -3.16 5.72
C LYS A 233 -4.08 -4.52 5.29
N ALA A 234 -4.10 -5.47 6.21
CA ALA A 234 -4.78 -6.75 6.05
C ALA A 234 -5.27 -7.22 7.42
N GLU A 235 -6.55 -7.57 7.50
CA GLU A 235 -7.17 -8.14 8.70
C GLU A 235 -8.16 -9.23 8.28
N HIS A 236 -8.30 -10.28 9.11
CA HIS A 236 -9.31 -11.30 8.90
C HIS A 236 -10.07 -11.69 10.17
N HIS A 237 -11.36 -11.94 9.98
CA HIS A 237 -12.29 -12.26 11.06
C HIS A 237 -13.04 -13.54 10.72
N ILE A 238 -13.07 -14.50 11.64
CA ILE A 238 -13.89 -15.70 11.48
C ILE A 238 -15.36 -15.28 11.61
N VAL A 239 -16.12 -15.47 10.53
CA VAL A 239 -17.57 -15.24 10.49
C VAL A 239 -18.26 -16.38 11.22
N ALA A 240 -18.23 -16.35 12.55
CA ALA A 240 -19.05 -17.24 13.35
C ALA A 240 -20.52 -16.89 13.10
N SER A 241 -21.32 -17.87 12.65
CA SER A 241 -22.78 -17.72 12.59
C SER A 241 -23.26 -17.20 13.94
N SER A 242 -23.87 -16.02 13.93
CA SER A 242 -24.36 -15.29 15.10
C SER A 242 -25.17 -16.18 16.04
N SER A 243 -24.49 -16.66 17.08
CA SER A 243 -25.09 -17.02 18.37
C SER A 243 -24.27 -16.25 19.40
N GLY A 244 -24.86 -15.18 19.92
CA GLY A 244 -24.14 -14.12 20.59
C GLY A 244 -23.36 -14.60 21.82
N THR A 245 -22.19 -14.01 21.99
CA THR A 245 -21.74 -13.43 23.26
C THR A 245 -20.59 -12.48 22.93
N SER A 246 -20.76 -11.25 23.40
CA SER A 246 -19.80 -10.15 23.40
C SER A 246 -18.40 -10.58 23.83
N GLY A 247 -17.39 -9.99 23.18
CA GLY A 247 -15.99 -10.29 23.36
C GLY A 247 -15.48 -10.36 24.80
N GLN A 248 -14.62 -11.35 25.03
CA GLN A 248 -13.51 -11.26 25.96
C GLN A 248 -12.27 -11.73 25.23
N THR A 249 -11.44 -10.76 24.86
CA THR A 249 -10.03 -10.93 24.59
C THR A 249 -9.39 -11.65 25.78
N ASN A 250 -8.85 -12.85 25.53
CA ASN A 250 -7.93 -13.48 26.47
C ASN A 250 -6.58 -12.78 26.30
N ASP A 251 -6.31 -11.84 27.18
CA ASP A 251 -4.95 -11.40 27.48
C ASP A 251 -4.65 -11.82 28.92
N ASP A 252 -3.51 -12.47 29.08
CA ASP A 252 -3.03 -13.05 30.33
C ASP A 252 -2.88 -11.98 31.43
N SER A 253 -3.48 -12.21 32.60
CA SER A 253 -2.84 -11.80 33.85
C SER A 253 -3.20 -12.75 34.98
N ASP A 254 -2.16 -13.43 35.44
CA ASP A 254 -2.05 -14.15 36.69
C ASP A 254 -2.66 -13.34 37.86
N ASP A 255 -3.64 -13.92 38.56
CA ASP A 255 -3.85 -13.70 39.99
C ASP A 255 -4.57 -14.93 40.56
N LEU A 256 -3.74 -15.89 40.96
CA LEU A 256 -4.09 -16.93 41.92
C LEU A 256 -4.29 -16.23 43.27
N ASP A 257 -5.52 -16.13 43.74
CA ASP A 257 -5.77 -16.03 45.17
C ASP A 257 -6.86 -17.04 45.58
N ASP A 258 -6.39 -17.96 46.41
CA ASP A 258 -7.14 -18.94 47.17
C ASP A 258 -8.15 -18.24 48.08
N ASP A 259 -9.41 -18.67 48.07
CA ASP A 259 -10.25 -18.57 49.26
C ASP A 259 -11.02 -19.87 49.46
N ALA A 260 -10.41 -20.68 50.33
CA ALA A 260 -11.00 -21.81 50.99
C ALA A 260 -12.11 -21.38 51.95
N ASP A 261 -13.17 -22.19 51.98
CA ASP A 261 -14.08 -22.49 53.09
C ASP A 261 -14.07 -21.58 54.32
N ASP A 262 -15.24 -21.04 54.69
CA ASP A 262 -15.73 -21.21 56.08
C ASP A 262 -17.25 -20.99 56.20
N ASN A 263 -17.90 -22.12 56.45
CA ASN A 263 -19.26 -22.31 56.93
C ASN A 263 -19.38 -21.90 58.40
N TRP A 264 -20.15 -20.85 58.73
CA TRP A 264 -20.69 -20.64 60.09
C TRP A 264 -22.12 -20.09 60.03
N ASP A 265 -23.06 -20.98 60.36
CA ASP A 265 -24.36 -20.64 60.92
C ASP A 265 -24.17 -19.89 62.25
N ASP A 266 -24.91 -18.79 62.48
CA ASP A 266 -25.59 -18.58 63.76
C ASP A 266 -26.65 -17.48 63.68
N ALA A 267 -27.74 -17.74 64.39
CA ALA A 267 -29.01 -17.04 64.36
C ALA A 267 -29.07 -15.79 65.26
N ASN A 268 -30.18 -15.04 65.07
CA ASN A 268 -30.86 -14.16 66.02
C ASN A 268 -30.30 -12.75 66.26
N ASP A 269 -31.04 -11.70 65.90
CA ASP A 269 -32.00 -11.08 66.82
C ASP A 269 -32.79 -9.93 66.15
N ASP A 270 -34.08 -9.90 66.46
CA ASP A 270 -35.09 -8.91 66.10
C ASP A 270 -34.76 -7.49 66.60
N ARG A 271 -35.07 -6.46 65.80
CA ARG A 271 -35.68 -5.20 66.28
C ARG A 271 -36.56 -4.54 65.23
N ASP A 272 -37.82 -4.43 65.62
CA ASP A 272 -38.90 -3.61 65.09
C ASP A 272 -38.58 -2.09 65.15
N ASP A 273 -39.19 -1.33 64.24
CA ASP A 273 -40.09 -0.18 64.51
C ASP A 273 -40.00 0.98 63.48
N ASP A 274 -41.19 1.30 62.96
CA ASP A 274 -41.76 2.63 62.62
C ASP A 274 -41.44 3.33 61.27
N ASP A 275 -42.32 3.09 60.29
CA ASP A 275 -43.36 3.98 59.71
C ASP A 275 -43.15 5.53 59.58
N ASP A 276 -43.91 6.06 58.61
CA ASP A 276 -44.29 7.45 58.24
C ASP A 276 -43.48 8.09 57.09
N ASP A 277 -43.88 7.96 55.82
CA ASP A 277 -45.03 8.59 55.14
C ASP A 277 -44.85 10.11 54.92
N TRP A 278 -44.62 10.52 53.66
CA TRP A 278 -45.13 11.78 53.09
C TRP A 278 -45.33 11.64 51.58
N ASP A 279 -46.60 11.47 51.25
CA ASP A 279 -47.27 11.60 49.97
C ASP A 279 -46.92 12.83 49.11
N ASP A 280 -46.99 12.59 47.79
CA ASP A 280 -47.58 13.39 46.72
C ASP A 280 -47.46 14.93 46.73
N VAL A 281 -46.81 15.46 45.68
CA VAL A 281 -47.50 16.39 44.76
C VAL A 281 -47.15 16.07 43.30
N ASN A 282 -48.19 15.61 42.64
CA ASN A 282 -48.45 15.46 41.21
C ASN A 282 -48.28 16.78 40.42
N ASP A 283 -47.88 16.67 39.14
CA ASP A 283 -48.65 17.21 37.99
C ASP A 283 -47.75 17.59 36.80
N ASN A 284 -48.02 16.88 35.70
CA ASN A 284 -48.00 17.31 34.30
C ASN A 284 -46.66 17.37 33.56
N ARG A 285 -46.42 16.36 32.72
CA ARG A 285 -46.78 16.48 31.28
C ARG A 285 -46.68 15.12 30.58
N ASP A 286 -47.86 14.59 30.33
CA ASP A 286 -48.16 13.56 29.35
C ASP A 286 -47.84 14.05 27.93
N ASP A 287 -47.37 13.08 27.13
CA ASP A 287 -47.73 12.75 25.74
C ASP A 287 -47.64 13.86 24.66
N ASP A 288 -46.84 13.60 23.61
CA ASP A 288 -47.41 13.16 22.34
C ASP A 288 -46.31 12.91 21.28
N ASP A 289 -46.53 11.81 20.57
CA ASP A 289 -45.81 11.24 19.44
C ASP A 289 -45.83 12.10 18.15
N ASP A 290 -45.13 11.56 17.14
CA ASP A 290 -45.33 11.75 15.69
C ASP A 290 -44.82 13.04 15.03
N ASP A 291 -43.84 12.92 14.12
CA ASP A 291 -44.18 12.88 12.68
C ASP A 291 -42.93 12.64 11.81
N TRP A 292 -42.99 11.56 11.04
CA TRP A 292 -42.39 11.48 9.72
C TRP A 292 -43.19 12.41 8.81
N ASP A 293 -42.54 13.26 8.02
CA ASP A 293 -43.02 13.60 6.66
C ASP A 293 -41.97 14.43 5.91
N ASP A 294 -41.73 13.96 4.68
CA ASP A 294 -41.55 14.71 3.45
C ASP A 294 -40.69 15.99 3.43
N VAL A 295 -39.55 15.90 2.74
CA VAL A 295 -39.11 16.97 1.83
C VAL A 295 -38.78 16.35 0.48
N ASN A 296 -39.82 16.23 -0.33
CA ASN A 296 -39.73 16.17 -1.77
C ASN A 296 -40.38 17.47 -2.24
N ASP A 297 -39.59 18.43 -2.71
CA ASP A 297 -40.11 19.58 -3.45
C ASP A 297 -39.00 20.25 -4.26
N ASP A 298 -39.44 20.77 -5.41
CA ASP A 298 -38.83 21.75 -6.31
C ASP A 298 -38.22 21.17 -7.60
N GLN A 299 -39.03 20.90 -8.62
CA GLN A 299 -39.61 21.84 -9.60
C GLN A 299 -38.62 22.20 -10.73
N ASP A 300 -38.70 21.46 -11.84
CA ASP A 300 -38.24 21.91 -13.16
C ASP A 300 -39.43 21.84 -14.13
N ASP A 301 -40.28 22.86 -14.09
CA ASP A 301 -41.15 23.28 -15.19
C ASP A 301 -40.67 24.66 -15.63
N ASP A 302 -40.43 24.82 -16.93
CA ASP A 302 -40.43 26.04 -17.78
C ASP A 302 -39.42 25.77 -18.92
N ASP A 303 -39.84 25.23 -20.07
CA ASP A 303 -40.58 25.88 -21.17
C ASP A 303 -39.64 26.41 -22.28
N ASP A 304 -40.19 26.36 -23.51
CA ASP A 304 -39.81 27.04 -24.75
C ASP A 304 -38.60 26.45 -25.53
N ASP A 305 -38.63 26.25 -26.85
CA ASP A 305 -39.60 26.45 -27.94
C ASP A 305 -38.93 25.78 -29.16
N ASP A 306 -39.64 24.90 -29.89
CA ASP A 306 -40.22 25.14 -31.22
C ASP A 306 -39.24 25.35 -32.41
N ASP A 307 -39.79 25.02 -33.59
CA ASP A 307 -39.30 25.17 -34.96
C ASP A 307 -38.46 23.99 -35.50
N ASP A 308 -38.73 23.40 -36.66
CA ASP A 308 -39.91 23.30 -37.52
C ASP A 308 -39.46 22.41 -38.70
N ASP A 309 -40.43 21.75 -39.32
CA ASP A 309 -40.52 21.48 -40.76
C ASP A 309 -39.49 20.59 -41.50
N ASP A 310 -40.09 19.47 -41.94
CA ASP A 310 -40.26 19.04 -43.34
C ASP A 310 -39.10 18.39 -44.14
N ASP A 311 -39.54 17.26 -44.74
CA ASP A 311 -39.04 16.45 -45.88
C ASP A 311 -37.86 15.47 -45.69
#